data_AF-A0A1V6V1C8-F1
#
_entry.id   AF-A0A1V6V1C8-F1
#
_cell.length_a   1.000
_cell.length_b   1.000
_cell.length_c   1.000
_cell.angle_alpha   90.00
_cell.angle_beta   90.00
_cell.angle_gamma   90.00
#
_symmetry.space_group_name_H-M   'P 1'
#
loop_
_entity.id
_entity.type
_entity.pdbx_description
1 polymer ?
#
loop_
_entity_poly.entity_id
_entity_poly.type
_entity_poly.pdbx_seq_one_letter_code
_entity_poly.pdbx_strand_id
1 'polypeptide(L)'
;MRIIHRRILAEAQLYVLYASDNKPSSVLDQKKSRPGAEMIWNSVILLSLLSSLPFVASIPKKHQQDVTTSVDPSLALSAANASASAPPLRSYNTSRPHTPFTGTPTTTGALTASSIGTGISRGGAAAGATAYPGDGKLHHAEPAPYIPAGGIGTNGSTPVYNTKSDFDYESLALALYQEWIELDLFQDGLRRFNESAFRAAGLTAADRELIAFMAQQEVGHVTMISNILGDRAPQQCSYIYPYTNVKEFVDFCQKLTRWGESGVYGFLAHLDSREAATLLTQAITTEARQQMIFRQFEGLFPMVEWFEAGIPQSWAWTLLAPFISSCPENQTRVIWQNFPSLMVVNEPDPWIVGAVSRNSSSSNNRTSGYNFTTSADQISRLNQTSGFNQTSGFMFNQTTGTNNTVGPGVSIPKSPKGSGRYNSSTLGIVPPVPVSKTRPTPFSAPGRRVLLQWDLPGKTIGPNNSYITTTETKAGSAKFVIWVSQLNVTYTPLFVVNGTNNRTNSTNSTTDGIRGYTIQPGLETYQGDPAFNGTIFIAITDSDPYVSPFNLSLIDPHVVAGPAMYQAG
;
A
#
# COMPACT_ATOMS: atom_id res chain seq x y z
N MET A 1 49.89 -36.16 -26.34
CA MET A 1 49.92 -35.96 -27.80
C MET A 1 48.73 -35.05 -28.15
N ARG A 2 49.01 -33.74 -28.35
CA ARG A 2 48.32 -32.68 -29.15
C ARG A 2 46.77 -32.76 -29.31
N ILE A 3 45.89 -31.77 -29.05
CA ILE A 3 45.82 -30.28 -28.91
C ILE A 3 44.40 -29.98 -28.30
N ILE A 4 44.15 -29.49 -27.06
CA ILE A 4 44.04 -28.11 -26.46
C ILE A 4 43.07 -27.15 -27.21
N HIS A 5 41.87 -26.72 -26.75
CA HIS A 5 41.37 -25.94 -25.56
C HIS A 5 41.56 -24.39 -25.61
N ARG A 6 40.52 -23.64 -25.15
CA ARG A 6 40.30 -22.15 -24.97
C ARG A 6 39.30 -21.52 -25.98
N ARG A 7 38.34 -20.65 -25.61
CA ARG A 7 38.38 -19.48 -24.70
C ARG A 7 37.07 -19.20 -23.94
N ILE A 8 37.27 -18.47 -22.84
CA ILE A 8 36.38 -17.86 -21.83
C ILE A 8 36.39 -16.32 -22.03
N LEU A 9 35.27 -15.65 -21.66
CA LEU A 9 35.03 -14.22 -21.26
C LEU A 9 35.70 -13.03 -21.98
N ALA A 10 34.87 -12.05 -22.38
CA ALA A 10 35.07 -10.57 -22.46
C ALA A 10 33.95 -9.99 -23.37
N GLU A 11 33.32 -8.84 -23.21
CA GLU A 11 33.49 -7.69 -22.31
C GLU A 11 32.21 -6.82 -22.40
N ALA A 12 31.89 -6.17 -21.28
CA ALA A 12 31.02 -5.00 -21.21
C ALA A 12 31.84 -3.72 -21.49
N GLN A 13 31.13 -2.63 -21.80
CA GLN A 13 31.57 -1.24 -22.04
C GLN A 13 31.75 -0.82 -23.50
N LEU A 14 30.77 -0.07 -24.00
CA LEU A 14 31.00 1.12 -24.82
C LEU A 14 29.72 1.98 -24.79
N TYR A 15 29.81 3.23 -24.32
CA TYR A 15 29.21 4.44 -24.92
C TYR A 15 29.41 5.65 -23.98
N VAL A 16 30.50 6.39 -24.22
CA VAL A 16 30.67 7.82 -23.89
C VAL A 16 31.34 8.45 -25.12
N LEU A 17 30.72 9.48 -25.70
CA LEU A 17 31.28 10.52 -26.59
C LEU A 17 30.09 11.48 -26.86
N TYR A 18 30.10 12.76 -26.47
CA TYR A 18 30.84 13.84 -27.12
C TYR A 18 30.85 15.10 -26.22
N ALA A 19 32.03 15.70 -26.01
CA ALA A 19 32.18 17.13 -25.69
C ALA A 19 33.56 17.61 -26.17
N SER A 20 33.54 18.54 -27.13
CA SER A 20 34.63 19.34 -27.72
C SER A 20 33.89 20.52 -28.37
N ASP A 21 34.20 21.81 -28.24
CA ASP A 21 35.46 22.54 -28.14
C ASP A 21 35.18 23.93 -27.56
N ASN A 22 36.16 24.53 -26.85
CA ASN A 22 36.65 25.89 -27.14
C ASN A 22 37.74 26.34 -26.15
N LYS A 23 38.84 26.85 -26.72
CA LYS A 23 39.96 27.61 -26.12
C LYS A 23 40.41 28.62 -27.22
N PRO A 24 41.37 29.55 -27.01
CA PRO A 24 41.99 30.11 -25.80
C PRO A 24 42.26 31.65 -25.87
N SER A 25 42.78 32.27 -24.80
CA SER A 25 43.78 33.38 -24.84
C SER A 25 44.17 33.78 -23.40
N SER A 26 45.40 33.48 -22.92
CA SER A 26 46.58 34.40 -22.78
C SER A 26 46.41 35.41 -21.61
N VAL A 27 47.35 35.70 -20.70
CA VAL A 27 48.82 35.68 -20.71
C VAL A 27 49.33 36.10 -19.30
N LEU A 28 50.53 35.60 -18.90
CA LEU A 28 51.55 36.09 -17.93
C LEU A 28 51.13 36.82 -16.62
N ASP A 29 51.65 36.40 -15.46
CA ASP A 29 52.95 36.92 -15.00
C ASP A 29 53.57 36.17 -13.80
N GLN A 30 54.90 36.26 -13.73
CA GLN A 30 55.81 35.53 -12.85
C GLN A 30 55.90 36.10 -11.42
N LYS A 31 56.17 35.24 -10.42
CA LYS A 31 57.34 35.42 -9.54
C LYS A 31 57.72 34.16 -8.76
N LYS A 32 58.97 33.74 -8.99
CA LYS A 32 59.73 32.70 -8.28
C LYS A 32 60.31 33.28 -6.98
N SER A 33 60.30 32.49 -5.90
CA SER A 33 61.43 32.41 -4.97
C SER A 33 61.59 30.96 -4.46
N ARG A 34 62.81 30.43 -4.63
CA ARG A 34 63.40 29.19 -4.07
C ARG A 34 64.31 29.64 -2.89
N PRO A 35 64.86 28.79 -1.97
CA PRO A 35 65.46 27.47 -2.28
C PRO A 35 65.47 26.39 -1.15
N GLY A 36 66.04 25.21 -1.47
CA GLY A 36 66.49 24.16 -0.54
C GLY A 36 65.98 22.76 -0.92
N ALA A 37 66.40 22.15 -2.04
CA ALA A 37 67.61 21.33 -2.25
C ALA A 37 67.69 20.10 -1.31
N GLU A 38 67.18 18.94 -1.76
CA GLU A 38 67.93 17.75 -2.25
C GLU A 38 68.33 16.80 -1.10
N MET A 39 68.17 15.47 -1.11
CA MET A 39 68.18 14.44 -2.15
C MET A 39 67.25 13.26 -1.75
N ILE A 40 66.59 12.62 -2.72
CA ILE A 40 65.93 11.31 -2.55
C ILE A 40 66.68 10.31 -3.44
N TRP A 41 67.14 9.20 -2.85
CA TRP A 41 67.67 8.04 -3.55
C TRP A 41 66.69 6.86 -3.40
N ASN A 42 66.21 6.40 -4.56
CA ASN A 42 65.82 5.06 -4.99
C ASN A 42 65.04 4.08 -4.08
N SER A 43 64.02 3.52 -4.74
CA SER A 43 63.39 2.21 -4.59
C SER A 43 62.24 2.09 -3.59
N VAL A 44 61.09 1.60 -4.06
CA VAL A 44 60.52 0.31 -3.65
C VAL A 44 59.36 -0.06 -4.59
N ILE A 45 59.47 -1.27 -5.12
CA ILE A 45 58.49 -2.07 -5.86
C ILE A 45 57.49 -2.68 -4.86
N LEU A 46 56.32 -3.11 -5.34
CA LEU A 46 55.29 -3.96 -4.70
C LEU A 46 54.17 -3.24 -3.92
N LEU A 47 52.98 -3.18 -4.53
CA LEU A 47 51.69 -3.13 -3.82
C LEU A 47 50.64 -3.86 -4.66
N SER A 48 50.60 -5.18 -4.49
CA SER A 48 49.46 -6.03 -4.85
C SER A 48 49.14 -6.90 -3.64
N LEU A 49 48.27 -6.42 -2.76
CA LEU A 49 47.62 -7.21 -1.69
C LEU A 49 46.65 -6.29 -0.93
N LEU A 50 45.37 -6.28 -1.33
CA LEU A 50 44.23 -5.88 -0.48
C LEU A 50 42.92 -6.13 -1.23
N SER A 51 42.55 -7.39 -1.40
CA SER A 51 41.16 -7.80 -1.69
C SER A 51 40.95 -9.28 -1.36
N SER A 52 41.03 -9.61 -0.08
CA SER A 52 40.48 -10.87 0.43
C SER A 52 39.76 -10.59 1.75
N LEU A 53 38.61 -9.93 1.64
CA LEU A 53 37.56 -10.07 2.66
C LEU A 53 36.92 -11.45 2.44
N PRO A 54 36.68 -12.25 3.49
CA PRO A 54 35.99 -13.52 3.34
C PRO A 54 34.52 -13.24 3.04
N PHE A 55 34.12 -13.47 1.79
CA PHE A 55 32.73 -13.78 1.49
C PHE A 55 32.40 -15.10 2.17
N VAL A 56 31.67 -15.07 3.29
CA VAL A 56 30.98 -16.26 3.80
C VAL A 56 29.73 -16.44 2.95
N ALA A 57 29.90 -17.04 1.78
CA ALA A 57 28.79 -17.66 1.06
C ALA A 57 28.63 -19.08 1.60
N SER A 58 27.50 -19.37 2.23
CA SER A 58 27.14 -20.74 2.61
C SER A 58 26.81 -21.54 1.35
N ILE A 59 27.84 -22.16 0.76
CA ILE A 59 27.66 -23.19 -0.26
C ILE A 59 27.42 -24.51 0.50
N PRO A 60 26.32 -25.24 0.24
CA PRO A 60 26.09 -26.53 0.88
C PRO A 60 27.15 -27.52 0.39
N LYS A 61 28.21 -27.73 1.18
CA LYS A 61 29.18 -28.79 0.93
C LYS A 61 28.63 -30.11 1.45
N LYS A 62 28.45 -31.04 0.52
CA LYS A 62 28.17 -32.44 0.76
C LYS A 62 29.48 -33.13 1.13
N HIS A 63 29.65 -33.53 2.40
CA HIS A 63 30.25 -34.83 2.78
C HIS A 63 30.29 -35.02 4.30
N GLN A 64 29.71 -36.13 4.76
CA GLN A 64 30.05 -36.79 6.02
C GLN A 64 31.49 -37.30 5.95
N GLN A 65 32.30 -36.95 6.94
CA GLN A 65 33.33 -37.84 7.47
C GLN A 65 33.28 -37.78 9.00
N ASP A 66 33.25 -38.97 9.59
CA ASP A 66 33.38 -39.25 11.01
C ASP A 66 34.63 -38.60 11.59
N VAL A 67 34.46 -37.83 12.68
CA VAL A 67 35.55 -37.51 13.59
C VAL A 67 35.03 -37.71 15.02
N THR A 68 35.57 -38.73 15.67
CA THR A 68 35.44 -39.02 17.08
C THR A 68 36.38 -38.09 17.86
N THR A 69 35.86 -37.26 18.76
CA THR A 69 36.69 -36.57 19.75
C THR A 69 36.03 -36.53 21.12
N SER A 70 36.89 -36.80 22.09
CA SER A 70 36.70 -37.00 23.53
C SER A 70 36.01 -35.85 24.26
N VAL A 71 35.13 -36.24 25.18
CA VAL A 71 34.44 -35.38 26.15
C VAL A 71 35.42 -34.89 27.22
N ASP A 72 35.41 -33.58 27.49
CA ASP A 72 35.94 -33.01 28.72
C ASP A 72 34.76 -32.36 29.49
N PRO A 73 34.50 -32.70 30.77
CA PRO A 73 33.31 -32.26 31.47
C PRO A 73 33.64 -31.09 32.39
N SER A 74 32.98 -29.93 32.18
CA SER A 74 32.42 -29.07 33.25
C SER A 74 32.37 -27.60 32.83
N LEU A 75 31.28 -27.21 32.16
CA LEU A 75 30.61 -25.95 32.45
C LEU A 75 29.13 -26.28 32.45
N ALA A 76 28.54 -26.31 33.65
CA ALA A 76 27.11 -26.46 33.83
C ALA A 76 26.41 -25.23 33.25
N LEU A 77 26.16 -25.25 31.94
CA LEU A 77 25.03 -24.51 31.38
C LEU A 77 23.80 -25.11 32.06
N SER A 78 23.11 -24.26 32.83
CA SER A 78 21.72 -24.49 33.20
C SER A 78 21.00 -24.95 31.92
N ALA A 79 20.70 -26.24 31.85
CA ALA A 79 19.89 -26.78 30.79
C ALA A 79 18.53 -26.11 30.95
N ALA A 80 18.28 -25.09 30.13
CA ALA A 80 16.94 -24.60 29.88
C ALA A 80 16.20 -25.77 29.23
N ASN A 81 15.61 -26.57 30.11
CA ASN A 81 14.84 -27.74 29.78
C ASN A 81 13.53 -27.23 29.17
N ALA A 82 13.54 -27.00 27.86
CA ALA A 82 12.34 -26.73 27.10
C ALA A 82 12.45 -27.46 25.77
N SER A 83 11.89 -28.67 25.74
CA SER A 83 11.27 -29.18 24.51
C SER A 83 10.11 -28.24 24.17
N ALA A 84 10.43 -27.07 23.64
CA ALA A 84 9.43 -26.08 23.24
C ALA A 84 8.77 -26.59 21.95
N SER A 85 7.58 -27.20 22.10
CA SER A 85 6.68 -27.40 20.97
C SER A 85 6.36 -26.03 20.36
N ALA A 86 6.27 -25.95 19.03
CA ALA A 86 5.85 -24.74 18.35
C ALA A 86 4.46 -24.31 18.87
N PRO A 87 4.20 -22.99 19.02
CA PRO A 87 2.87 -22.49 19.38
C PRO A 87 1.79 -22.98 18.41
N PRO A 88 0.57 -23.29 18.88
CA PRO A 88 -0.50 -23.71 18.00
C PRO A 88 -0.94 -22.57 17.06
N LEU A 89 -1.28 -22.92 15.82
CA LEU A 89 -1.87 -22.00 14.86
C LEU A 89 -3.33 -21.68 15.21
N ARG A 90 -3.79 -20.48 14.87
CA ARG A 90 -5.21 -20.12 14.97
C ARG A 90 -6.04 -20.87 13.94
N SER A 91 -7.18 -21.41 14.39
CA SER A 91 -8.17 -22.03 13.52
C SER A 91 -8.96 -20.99 12.74
N TYR A 92 -9.38 -21.34 11.53
CA TYR A 92 -10.14 -20.46 10.63
C TYR A 92 -11.20 -21.26 9.86
N ASN A 93 -12.26 -20.60 9.40
CA ASN A 93 -13.34 -21.24 8.65
C ASN A 93 -13.31 -20.83 7.18
N THR A 94 -13.06 -21.79 6.31
CA THR A 94 -12.85 -21.59 4.87
C THR A 94 -14.12 -21.54 4.01
N SER A 95 -15.27 -21.82 4.64
CA SER A 95 -16.52 -22.19 3.92
C SER A 95 -17.69 -21.27 4.24
N ARG A 96 -17.43 -20.09 4.84
CA ARG A 96 -18.49 -19.13 5.12
C ARG A 96 -19.05 -18.53 3.84
N PRO A 97 -20.38 -18.31 3.73
CA PRO A 97 -20.98 -17.68 2.56
C PRO A 97 -20.65 -16.18 2.53
N HIS A 98 -20.30 -15.68 1.34
CA HIS A 98 -19.99 -14.26 1.12
C HIS A 98 -21.20 -13.46 0.63
N THR A 99 -22.22 -13.35 1.48
CA THR A 99 -23.47 -12.64 1.17
C THR A 99 -23.61 -11.36 1.99
N PRO A 100 -24.38 -10.36 1.52
CA PRO A 100 -24.73 -9.20 2.33
C PRO A 100 -25.37 -9.61 3.66
N PHE A 101 -25.22 -8.77 4.68
CA PHE A 101 -25.89 -8.97 5.95
C PHE A 101 -27.41 -8.85 5.79
N THR A 102 -28.16 -9.82 6.30
CA THR A 102 -29.64 -9.88 6.21
C THR A 102 -30.35 -9.82 7.56
N GLY A 103 -29.61 -9.60 8.66
CA GLY A 103 -30.17 -9.49 10.01
C GLY A 103 -30.63 -8.08 10.38
N THR A 104 -31.19 -7.93 11.58
CA THR A 104 -31.45 -6.61 12.17
C THR A 104 -30.12 -5.95 12.53
N PRO A 105 -29.84 -4.71 12.09
CA PRO A 105 -28.62 -4.01 12.48
C PRO A 105 -28.49 -3.92 14.00
N THR A 106 -27.35 -4.32 14.54
CA THR A 106 -27.04 -4.15 15.95
C THR A 106 -26.31 -2.82 16.11
N THR A 107 -27.02 -1.74 16.47
CA THR A 107 -26.38 -0.45 16.77
C THR A 107 -25.90 -0.42 18.22
N THR A 108 -24.99 -1.32 18.58
CA THR A 108 -24.15 -1.07 19.75
C THR A 108 -23.11 -0.06 19.24
N GLY A 109 -23.18 1.19 19.69
CA GLY A 109 -22.27 2.24 19.23
C GLY A 109 -20.80 1.84 19.37
N ALA A 110 -19.90 2.54 18.65
CA ALA A 110 -18.46 2.42 18.87
C ALA A 110 -18.14 2.47 20.37
N LEU A 111 -17.14 1.69 20.79
CA LEU A 111 -16.56 1.93 22.10
C LEU A 111 -16.11 3.39 22.13
N THR A 112 -16.57 4.12 23.13
CA THR A 112 -16.25 5.53 23.31
C THR A 112 -15.71 5.72 24.71
N ALA A 113 -14.63 6.47 24.81
CA ALA A 113 -14.13 7.00 26.06
C ALA A 113 -14.44 8.50 26.13
N SER A 114 -14.35 9.10 27.32
CA SER A 114 -14.48 10.55 27.46
C SER A 114 -13.38 11.26 26.65
N SER A 115 -13.77 12.15 25.73
CA SER A 115 -12.81 12.98 25.01
C SER A 115 -12.49 14.26 25.79
N ILE A 116 -11.21 14.66 25.82
CA ILE A 116 -10.74 15.92 26.41
C ILE A 116 -10.77 17.11 25.44
N GLY A 117 -11.29 16.91 24.22
CA GLY A 117 -11.40 17.96 23.19
C GLY A 117 -11.94 17.44 21.86
N THR A 118 -11.95 18.29 20.84
CA THR A 118 -12.38 17.93 19.47
C THR A 118 -11.21 17.59 18.54
N GLY A 119 -9.99 17.50 19.08
CA GLY A 119 -8.78 17.21 18.30
C GLY A 119 -7.50 17.33 19.13
N ILE A 120 -6.37 16.94 18.53
CA ILE A 120 -5.03 17.02 19.14
C ILE A 120 -4.39 18.37 18.77
N SER A 121 -4.03 19.18 19.76
CA SER A 121 -3.35 20.46 19.54
C SER A 121 -1.96 20.26 18.96
N ARG A 122 -1.55 21.13 18.02
CA ARG A 122 -0.20 21.09 17.43
C ARG A 122 0.86 21.39 18.49
N GLY A 123 1.74 20.42 18.75
CA GLY A 123 2.92 20.58 19.59
C GLY A 123 4.15 21.05 18.80
N GLY A 124 5.12 21.64 19.51
CA GLY A 124 6.48 21.85 18.99
C GLY A 124 7.31 20.57 19.05
N ALA A 125 8.54 20.61 18.54
CA ALA A 125 9.49 19.52 18.72
C ALA A 125 9.72 19.27 20.22
N ALA A 126 9.84 17.99 20.61
CA ALA A 126 10.13 17.63 21.98
C ALA A 126 11.46 18.26 22.44
N ALA A 127 11.55 18.63 23.71
CA ALA A 127 12.76 19.21 24.27
C ALA A 127 13.95 18.25 24.05
N GLY A 128 15.04 18.77 23.47
CA GLY A 128 16.24 17.98 23.17
C GLY A 128 16.14 17.07 21.93
N ALA A 129 15.04 17.09 21.17
CA ALA A 129 14.88 16.26 19.97
C ALA A 129 15.97 16.49 18.90
N THR A 130 16.62 17.65 18.92
CA THR A 130 17.72 18.03 18.00
C THR A 130 19.09 18.08 18.68
N ALA A 131 19.21 17.59 19.92
CA ALA A 131 20.44 17.70 20.70
C ALA A 131 21.52 16.68 20.27
N TYR A 132 21.14 15.58 19.62
CA TYR A 132 22.11 14.60 19.13
C TYR A 132 22.84 15.13 17.88
N PRO A 133 24.18 15.25 17.88
CA PRO A 133 24.92 16.01 16.86
C PRO A 133 25.03 15.31 15.49
N GLY A 134 24.82 14.01 15.41
CA GLY A 134 24.87 13.27 14.13
C GLY A 134 26.23 13.33 13.41
N ASP A 135 27.33 13.52 14.14
CA ASP A 135 28.69 13.72 13.60
C ASP A 135 29.45 12.40 13.31
N GLY A 136 28.76 11.26 13.43
CA GLY A 136 29.34 9.92 13.26
C GLY A 136 30.23 9.44 14.42
N LYS A 137 30.29 10.17 15.54
CA LYS A 137 31.07 9.78 16.73
C LYS A 137 30.19 9.19 17.83
N LEU A 138 30.78 8.38 18.70
CA LEU A 138 30.13 7.88 19.91
C LEU A 138 30.23 8.94 21.01
N HIS A 139 29.08 9.36 21.56
CA HIS A 139 28.99 10.39 22.60
C HIS A 139 28.69 9.84 24.00
N HIS A 140 28.53 8.52 24.13
CA HIS A 140 28.18 7.83 25.37
C HIS A 140 28.97 6.52 25.52
N ALA A 141 29.15 6.07 26.76
CA ALA A 141 29.84 4.81 27.05
C ALA A 141 29.07 3.61 26.49
N GLU A 142 29.76 2.73 25.78
CA GLU A 142 29.19 1.52 25.21
C GLU A 142 28.81 0.52 26.33
N PRO A 143 27.56 0.05 26.42
CA PRO A 143 27.16 -0.94 27.43
C PRO A 143 27.83 -2.31 27.26
N ALA A 144 28.33 -2.62 26.07
CA ALA A 144 29.12 -3.82 25.77
C ALA A 144 30.01 -3.58 24.54
N PRO A 145 31.02 -4.43 24.27
CA PRO A 145 31.86 -4.29 23.09
C PRO A 145 31.04 -4.23 21.79
N TYR A 146 31.29 -3.22 20.96
CA TYR A 146 30.63 -2.98 19.67
C TYR A 146 29.13 -2.66 19.77
N ILE A 147 28.64 -2.25 20.95
CA ILE A 147 27.26 -1.84 21.16
C ILE A 147 27.25 -0.36 21.55
N PRO A 148 26.89 0.56 20.64
CA PRO A 148 26.67 1.96 20.97
C PRO A 148 25.60 2.12 22.07
N ALA A 149 25.81 3.06 22.98
CA ALA A 149 24.80 3.40 23.98
C ALA A 149 23.55 4.02 23.35
N GLY A 150 22.39 3.73 23.94
CA GLY A 150 21.08 4.15 23.45
C GLY A 150 20.25 2.98 22.91
N GLY A 151 19.18 3.32 22.20
CA GLY A 151 18.14 2.36 21.83
C GLY A 151 17.24 2.00 23.01
N ILE A 152 15.95 1.81 22.73
CA ILE A 152 14.96 1.40 23.74
C ILE A 152 14.97 -0.13 23.81
N GLY A 153 15.07 -0.71 25.00
CA GLY A 153 15.02 -2.16 25.21
C GLY A 153 16.33 -2.91 24.88
N THR A 154 17.44 -2.21 24.64
CA THR A 154 18.75 -2.79 24.29
C THR A 154 19.63 -3.14 25.50
N ASN A 155 19.12 -2.94 26.72
CA ASN A 155 19.86 -3.14 27.98
C ASN A 155 19.89 -4.59 28.48
N GLY A 156 19.50 -5.56 27.64
CA GLY A 156 19.44 -6.98 27.99
C GLY A 156 18.16 -7.41 28.72
N SER A 157 17.17 -6.53 28.86
CA SER A 157 15.85 -6.93 29.39
C SER A 157 15.16 -7.92 28.44
N THR A 158 14.50 -8.93 29.00
CA THR A 158 13.69 -9.88 28.22
C THR A 158 12.51 -9.16 27.56
N PRO A 159 12.32 -9.27 26.24
CA PRO A 159 11.20 -8.64 25.55
C PRO A 159 9.86 -9.32 25.92
N VAL A 160 8.80 -8.50 26.07
CA VAL A 160 7.43 -8.98 26.29
C VAL A 160 6.55 -8.46 25.15
N TYR A 161 5.95 -9.39 24.41
CA TYR A 161 5.17 -9.11 23.20
C TYR A 161 3.68 -9.06 23.52
N ASN A 162 3.21 -7.91 24.02
CA ASN A 162 1.81 -7.66 24.35
C ASN A 162 1.44 -6.19 24.03
N THR A 163 0.16 -5.86 24.08
CA THR A 163 -0.30 -4.47 24.04
C THR A 163 0.08 -3.72 25.32
N LYS A 164 0.48 -2.45 25.21
CA LYS A 164 0.87 -1.61 26.36
C LYS A 164 -0.02 -0.37 26.56
N SER A 165 -0.93 -0.08 25.63
CA SER A 165 -1.89 1.02 25.71
C SER A 165 -3.15 0.73 24.89
N ASP A 166 -4.17 1.59 25.04
CA ASP A 166 -5.38 1.55 24.21
C ASP A 166 -5.04 1.74 22.73
N PHE A 167 -4.06 2.62 22.44
CA PHE A 167 -3.57 2.83 21.08
C PHE A 167 -2.96 1.55 20.50
N ASP A 168 -2.15 0.83 21.28
CA ASP A 168 -1.59 -0.46 20.87
C ASP A 168 -2.68 -1.48 20.57
N TYR A 169 -3.64 -1.63 21.49
CA TYR A 169 -4.70 -2.62 21.37
C TYR A 169 -5.58 -2.35 20.15
N GLU A 170 -6.06 -1.12 19.99
CA GLU A 170 -6.98 -0.76 18.90
C GLU A 170 -6.30 -0.79 17.53
N SER A 171 -5.00 -0.47 17.47
CA SER A 171 -4.24 -0.56 16.22
C SER A 171 -3.94 -2.00 15.83
N LEU A 172 -3.52 -2.85 16.78
CA LEU A 172 -3.28 -4.27 16.54
C LEU A 172 -4.58 -5.05 16.29
N ALA A 173 -5.69 -4.64 16.93
CA ALA A 173 -7.01 -5.19 16.63
C ALA A 173 -7.42 -4.90 15.19
N LEU A 174 -7.22 -3.66 14.71
CA LEU A 174 -7.43 -3.30 13.30
C LEU A 174 -6.55 -4.13 12.35
N ALA A 175 -5.26 -4.30 12.67
CA ALA A 175 -4.38 -5.18 11.91
C ALA A 175 -4.93 -6.62 11.86
N LEU A 176 -5.39 -7.17 12.99
CA LEU A 176 -5.98 -8.51 12.99
C LEU A 176 -7.25 -8.61 12.13
N TYR A 177 -8.08 -7.56 12.04
CA TYR A 177 -9.19 -7.54 11.08
C TYR A 177 -8.69 -7.61 9.62
N GLN A 178 -7.57 -6.95 9.31
CA GLN A 178 -6.92 -7.01 8.00
C GLN A 178 -6.39 -8.43 7.70
N GLU A 179 -5.63 -9.02 8.61
CA GLU A 179 -5.09 -10.39 8.43
C GLU A 179 -6.21 -11.42 8.18
N TRP A 180 -7.33 -11.28 8.90
CA TRP A 180 -8.45 -12.20 8.74
C TRP A 180 -9.14 -12.07 7.38
N ILE A 181 -9.29 -10.86 6.85
CA ILE A 181 -9.92 -10.65 5.54
C ILE A 181 -8.98 -11.06 4.40
N GLU A 182 -7.66 -10.88 4.54
CA GLU A 182 -6.66 -11.35 3.56
C GLU A 182 -6.64 -12.87 3.46
N LEU A 183 -6.55 -13.54 4.61
CA LEU A 183 -6.60 -15.00 4.69
C LEU A 183 -7.86 -15.56 4.01
N ASP A 184 -9.02 -14.99 4.33
CA ASP A 184 -10.29 -15.41 3.75
C ASP A 184 -10.38 -15.09 2.25
N LEU A 185 -9.98 -13.89 1.83
CA LEU A 185 -10.01 -13.44 0.44
C LEU A 185 -9.18 -14.37 -0.46
N PHE A 186 -7.94 -14.68 -0.06
CA PHE A 186 -7.06 -15.53 -0.86
C PHE A 186 -7.62 -16.94 -1.01
N GLN A 187 -8.16 -17.50 0.08
CA GLN A 187 -8.80 -18.82 0.06
C GLN A 187 -10.09 -18.83 -0.77
N ASP A 188 -10.89 -17.77 -0.66
CA ASP A 188 -12.14 -17.63 -1.41
C ASP A 188 -11.90 -17.58 -2.92
N GLY A 189 -10.91 -16.81 -3.38
CA GLY A 189 -10.52 -16.79 -4.78
C GLY A 189 -10.07 -18.16 -5.30
N LEU A 190 -9.25 -18.88 -4.52
CA LEU A 190 -8.77 -20.23 -4.84
C LEU A 190 -9.89 -21.28 -4.89
N ARG A 191 -10.94 -21.10 -4.09
CA ARG A 191 -12.12 -21.97 -4.04
C ARG A 191 -13.12 -21.64 -5.14
N ARG A 192 -13.42 -20.36 -5.38
CA ARG A 192 -14.41 -19.89 -6.38
C ARG A 192 -13.96 -20.18 -7.80
N PHE A 193 -12.67 -20.06 -8.09
CA PHE A 193 -12.14 -20.18 -9.44
C PHE A 193 -11.26 -21.41 -9.60
N ASN A 194 -11.61 -22.26 -10.56
CA ASN A 194 -10.80 -23.42 -10.91
C ASN A 194 -9.58 -23.02 -11.76
N GLU A 195 -8.66 -23.95 -11.99
CA GLU A 195 -7.45 -23.68 -12.77
C GLU A 195 -7.72 -23.16 -14.19
N SER A 196 -8.83 -23.58 -14.82
CA SER A 196 -9.16 -23.11 -16.17
C SER A 196 -9.52 -21.63 -16.19
N ALA A 197 -10.17 -21.13 -15.14
CA ALA A 197 -10.46 -19.71 -14.97
C ALA A 197 -9.17 -18.89 -14.73
N PHE A 198 -8.24 -19.41 -13.92
CA PHE A 198 -6.92 -18.79 -13.72
C PHE A 198 -6.11 -18.75 -15.03
N ARG A 199 -6.07 -19.87 -15.78
CA ARG A 199 -5.42 -19.91 -17.10
C ARG A 199 -6.06 -18.95 -18.10
N ALA A 200 -7.39 -18.82 -18.09
CA ALA A 200 -8.10 -17.85 -18.93
C ALA A 200 -7.79 -16.40 -18.57
N ALA A 201 -7.43 -16.12 -17.31
CA ALA A 201 -6.94 -14.82 -16.87
C ALA A 201 -5.45 -14.58 -17.20
N GLY A 202 -4.73 -15.60 -17.68
CA GLY A 202 -3.30 -15.52 -17.99
C GLY A 202 -2.38 -15.99 -16.86
N LEU A 203 -2.93 -16.55 -15.78
CA LEU A 203 -2.18 -17.05 -14.63
C LEU A 203 -1.92 -18.55 -14.74
N THR A 204 -0.71 -18.96 -14.36
CA THR A 204 -0.25 -20.35 -14.39
C THR A 204 -0.65 -21.11 -13.11
N ALA A 205 -0.41 -22.42 -13.11
CA ALA A 205 -0.57 -23.22 -11.88
C ALA A 205 0.39 -22.76 -10.77
N ALA A 206 1.59 -22.32 -11.11
CA ALA A 206 2.56 -21.80 -10.15
C ALA A 206 2.10 -20.46 -9.53
N ASP A 207 1.46 -19.59 -10.33
CA ASP A 207 0.90 -18.33 -9.82
C ASP A 207 -0.26 -18.61 -8.84
N ARG A 208 -1.11 -19.58 -9.16
CA ARG A 208 -2.18 -20.04 -8.27
C ARG A 208 -1.62 -20.65 -6.98
N GLU A 209 -0.55 -21.43 -7.06
CA GLU A 209 0.14 -21.99 -5.89
C GLU A 209 0.79 -20.89 -5.04
N LEU A 210 1.33 -19.84 -5.66
CA LEU A 210 1.86 -18.70 -4.91
C LEU A 210 0.75 -18.00 -4.11
N ILE A 211 -0.47 -17.85 -4.64
CA ILE A 211 -1.62 -17.35 -3.87
C ILE A 211 -1.95 -18.28 -2.69
N ALA A 212 -1.88 -19.60 -2.89
CA ALA A 212 -2.09 -20.57 -1.81
C ALA A 212 -1.01 -20.47 -0.73
N PHE A 213 0.24 -20.21 -1.12
CA PHE A 213 1.34 -19.97 -0.19
C PHE A 213 1.17 -18.66 0.58
N MET A 214 0.75 -17.57 -0.09
CA MET A 214 0.42 -16.30 0.58
C MET A 214 -0.69 -16.51 1.62
N ALA A 215 -1.74 -17.27 1.29
CA ALA A 215 -2.77 -17.64 2.27
C ALA A 215 -2.23 -18.43 3.47
N GLN A 216 -1.14 -19.21 3.32
CA GLN A 216 -0.50 -19.88 4.46
C GLN A 216 0.30 -18.89 5.32
N GLN A 217 0.89 -17.85 4.72
CA GLN A 217 1.57 -16.79 5.47
C GLN A 217 0.59 -16.03 6.37
N GLU A 218 -0.62 -15.74 5.87
CA GLU A 218 -1.66 -15.07 6.67
C GLU A 218 -2.10 -15.87 7.90
N VAL A 219 -2.02 -17.22 7.87
CA VAL A 219 -2.27 -18.02 9.07
C VAL A 219 -1.24 -17.70 10.17
N GLY A 220 0.02 -17.46 9.77
CA GLY A 220 1.09 -17.04 10.67
C GLY A 220 0.83 -15.65 11.26
N HIS A 221 0.46 -14.68 10.42
CA HIS A 221 0.20 -13.31 10.85
C HIS A 221 -1.02 -13.23 11.80
N VAL A 222 -2.15 -13.83 11.42
CA VAL A 222 -3.33 -13.97 12.27
C VAL A 222 -2.96 -14.58 13.62
N THR A 223 -2.16 -15.65 13.62
CA THR A 223 -1.74 -16.33 14.85
C THR A 223 -0.89 -15.43 15.73
N MET A 224 0.11 -14.77 15.13
CA MET A 224 1.02 -13.86 15.82
C MET A 224 0.26 -12.72 16.49
N ILE A 225 -0.57 -11.97 15.74
CA ILE A 225 -1.29 -10.81 16.27
C ILE A 225 -2.33 -11.25 17.30
N SER A 226 -3.02 -12.37 17.07
CA SER A 226 -3.97 -12.93 18.06
C SER A 226 -3.29 -13.30 19.38
N ASN A 227 -2.02 -13.73 19.35
CA ASN A 227 -1.28 -14.06 20.57
C ASN A 227 -0.82 -12.79 21.32
N ILE A 228 -0.46 -11.73 20.60
CA ILE A 228 -0.11 -10.42 21.20
C ILE A 228 -1.33 -9.78 21.89
N LEU A 229 -2.52 -9.88 21.26
CA LEU A 229 -3.78 -9.34 21.77
C LEU A 229 -4.39 -10.18 22.91
N GLY A 230 -4.08 -11.47 22.97
CA GLY A 230 -4.59 -12.39 23.99
C GLY A 230 -6.07 -12.76 23.81
N ASP A 231 -6.76 -13.05 24.92
CA ASP A 231 -8.11 -13.64 24.92
C ASP A 231 -9.21 -12.77 24.30
N ARG A 232 -8.93 -11.47 24.12
CA ARG A 232 -9.87 -10.50 23.52
C ARG A 232 -9.60 -10.23 22.04
N ALA A 233 -8.65 -10.93 21.43
CA ALA A 233 -8.35 -10.83 20.01
C ALA A 233 -9.61 -11.01 19.13
N PRO A 234 -9.91 -10.07 18.20
CA PRO A 234 -10.96 -10.24 17.22
C PRO A 234 -10.87 -11.58 16.47
N GLN A 235 -12.02 -12.22 16.29
CA GLN A 235 -12.18 -13.47 15.55
C GLN A 235 -12.58 -13.19 14.10
N GLN A 236 -12.39 -14.20 13.26
CA GLN A 236 -12.72 -14.13 11.83
C GLN A 236 -14.21 -13.81 11.59
N CYS A 237 -14.44 -12.82 10.75
CA CYS A 237 -15.78 -12.38 10.35
C CYS A 237 -16.26 -13.16 9.11
N SER A 238 -17.44 -12.80 8.60
CA SER A 238 -17.94 -13.20 7.29
C SER A 238 -17.87 -11.97 6.38
N TYR A 239 -17.45 -12.16 5.15
CA TYR A 239 -17.08 -11.06 4.25
C TYR A 239 -17.98 -11.01 3.03
N ILE A 240 -17.91 -9.91 2.28
CA ILE A 240 -18.55 -9.76 0.98
C ILE A 240 -17.55 -9.15 0.01
N TYR A 241 -17.39 -9.78 -1.16
CA TYR A 241 -16.42 -9.32 -2.14
C TYR A 241 -17.07 -9.00 -3.49
N PRO A 242 -16.73 -7.85 -4.10
CA PRO A 242 -17.38 -7.34 -5.31
C PRO A 242 -16.73 -7.83 -6.62
N TYR A 243 -16.23 -9.08 -6.67
CA TYR A 243 -15.60 -9.64 -7.87
C TYR A 243 -16.34 -10.88 -8.39
N THR A 244 -16.30 -11.08 -9.70
CA THR A 244 -17.02 -12.16 -10.40
C THR A 244 -16.11 -13.06 -11.25
N ASN A 245 -14.86 -12.64 -11.47
CA ASN A 245 -13.86 -13.39 -12.23
C ASN A 245 -12.45 -13.21 -11.64
N VAL A 246 -11.49 -14.02 -12.09
CA VAL A 246 -10.12 -14.04 -11.56
C VAL A 246 -9.43 -12.68 -11.70
N LYS A 247 -9.64 -11.95 -12.79
CA LYS A 247 -8.95 -10.66 -12.96
C LYS A 247 -9.49 -9.60 -12.00
N GLU A 248 -10.81 -9.54 -11.81
CA GLU A 248 -11.44 -8.69 -10.77
C GLU A 248 -11.00 -9.11 -9.36
N PHE A 249 -10.81 -10.40 -9.12
CA PHE A 249 -10.29 -10.93 -7.85
C PHE A 249 -8.85 -10.47 -7.59
N VAL A 250 -7.95 -10.60 -8.57
CA VAL A 250 -6.55 -10.15 -8.45
C VAL A 250 -6.49 -8.64 -8.21
N ASP A 251 -7.29 -7.85 -8.95
CA ASP A 251 -7.39 -6.41 -8.73
C ASP A 251 -7.88 -6.05 -7.34
N PHE A 252 -8.86 -6.77 -6.82
CA PHE A 252 -9.31 -6.57 -5.45
C PHE A 252 -8.21 -6.94 -4.43
N CYS A 253 -7.46 -8.03 -4.65
CA CYS A 253 -6.33 -8.41 -3.79
C CYS A 253 -5.24 -7.34 -3.79
N GLN A 254 -4.89 -6.80 -4.97
CA GLN A 254 -3.91 -5.73 -5.11
C GLN A 254 -4.28 -4.50 -4.29
N LYS A 255 -5.56 -4.12 -4.30
CA LYS A 255 -6.03 -2.98 -3.53
C LYS A 255 -6.08 -3.30 -2.04
N LEU A 256 -6.62 -4.47 -1.69
CA LEU A 256 -6.84 -4.88 -0.31
C LEU A 256 -5.55 -4.95 0.49
N THR A 257 -4.55 -5.60 -0.07
CA THR A 257 -3.21 -5.67 0.52
C THR A 257 -2.56 -4.29 0.62
N ARG A 258 -2.82 -3.38 -0.33
CA ARG A 258 -2.26 -2.02 -0.28
C ARG A 258 -2.80 -1.19 0.88
N TRP A 259 -4.11 -1.19 1.15
CA TRP A 259 -4.63 -0.41 2.28
C TRP A 259 -4.32 -1.08 3.63
N GLY A 260 -4.20 -2.41 3.67
CA GLY A 260 -3.72 -3.14 4.84
C GLY A 260 -2.31 -2.72 5.23
N GLU A 261 -1.40 -2.84 4.26
CA GLU A 261 -0.02 -2.41 4.34
C GLU A 261 0.11 -0.96 4.81
N SER A 262 -0.53 -0.05 4.08
CA SER A 262 -0.45 1.40 4.35
C SER A 262 -1.03 1.74 5.72
N GLY A 263 -2.08 1.02 6.15
CA GLY A 263 -2.68 1.19 7.47
C GLY A 263 -1.70 0.88 8.60
N VAL A 264 -0.99 -0.25 8.50
CA VAL A 264 0.03 -0.62 9.49
C VAL A 264 1.19 0.36 9.51
N TYR A 265 1.74 0.74 8.35
CA TYR A 265 2.81 1.73 8.31
C TYR A 265 2.43 3.07 8.96
N GLY A 266 1.15 3.45 8.87
CA GLY A 266 0.64 4.67 9.49
C GLY A 266 0.69 4.68 11.02
N PHE A 267 0.60 3.52 11.69
CA PHE A 267 0.61 3.45 13.16
C PHE A 267 1.83 2.75 13.76
N LEU A 268 2.60 2.01 12.97
CA LEU A 268 3.67 1.11 13.45
C LEU A 268 4.67 1.83 14.37
N ALA A 269 5.13 3.02 13.97
CA ALA A 269 6.09 3.82 14.73
C ALA A 269 5.49 4.43 16.01
N HIS A 270 4.16 4.42 16.15
CA HIS A 270 3.43 5.02 17.27
C HIS A 270 3.12 4.03 18.40
N LEU A 271 3.27 2.72 18.17
CA LEU A 271 3.01 1.69 19.18
C LEU A 271 3.91 1.83 20.42
N ASP A 272 3.35 1.91 21.60
CA ASP A 272 4.09 1.89 22.87
C ASP A 272 4.86 0.55 23.02
N SER A 273 4.26 -0.55 22.55
CA SER A 273 4.91 -1.86 22.43
C SER A 273 5.84 -1.94 21.23
N ARG A 274 7.11 -1.58 21.44
CA ARG A 274 8.19 -1.70 20.43
C ARG A 274 8.48 -3.16 20.08
N GLU A 275 8.28 -4.06 21.02
CA GLU A 275 8.42 -5.50 20.87
C GLU A 275 7.37 -6.02 19.88
N ALA A 276 6.09 -5.67 20.07
CA ALA A 276 5.03 -6.00 19.12
C ALA A 276 5.25 -5.33 17.76
N ALA A 277 5.67 -4.06 17.74
CA ALA A 277 6.00 -3.35 16.50
C ALA A 277 7.11 -4.06 15.70
N THR A 278 8.09 -4.66 16.38
CA THR A 278 9.17 -5.42 15.71
C THR A 278 8.63 -6.64 14.97
N LEU A 279 7.73 -7.40 15.60
CA LEU A 279 7.11 -8.56 14.95
C LEU A 279 6.17 -8.14 13.82
N LEU A 280 5.36 -7.10 14.04
CA LEU A 280 4.47 -6.53 13.03
C LEU A 280 5.25 -6.00 11.82
N THR A 281 6.45 -5.44 12.03
CA THR A 281 7.35 -5.02 10.95
C THR A 281 7.74 -6.19 10.04
N GLN A 282 7.95 -7.39 10.59
CA GLN A 282 8.30 -8.58 9.79
C GLN A 282 7.10 -9.09 8.97
N ALA A 283 5.90 -9.06 9.55
CA ALA A 283 4.66 -9.42 8.87
C ALA A 283 4.35 -8.44 7.73
N ILE A 284 4.34 -7.14 8.02
CA ILE A 284 3.97 -6.12 7.02
C ILE A 284 4.95 -6.04 5.84
N THR A 285 6.24 -6.34 6.09
CA THR A 285 7.24 -6.45 5.01
C THR A 285 6.93 -7.63 4.08
N THR A 286 6.28 -8.68 4.60
CA THR A 286 5.80 -9.81 3.78
C THR A 286 4.55 -9.40 3.02
N GLU A 287 3.58 -8.74 3.63
CA GLU A 287 2.36 -8.23 2.96
C GLU A 287 2.70 -7.26 1.81
N ALA A 288 3.67 -6.37 1.99
CA ALA A 288 4.18 -5.50 0.93
C ALA A 288 4.64 -6.28 -0.31
N ARG A 289 5.28 -7.44 -0.11
CA ARG A 289 5.69 -8.34 -1.20
C ARG A 289 4.50 -9.03 -1.85
N GLN A 290 3.46 -9.35 -1.09
CA GLN A 290 2.25 -9.94 -1.64
C GLN A 290 1.48 -8.93 -2.50
N GLN A 291 1.36 -7.68 -2.03
CA GLN A 291 0.79 -6.58 -2.80
C GLN A 291 1.51 -6.43 -4.15
N MET A 292 2.84 -6.43 -4.12
CA MET A 292 3.69 -6.40 -5.31
C MET A 292 3.38 -7.54 -6.28
N ILE A 293 3.20 -8.77 -5.77
CA ILE A 293 2.89 -9.94 -6.59
C ILE A 293 1.51 -9.78 -7.26
N PHE A 294 0.50 -9.26 -6.55
CA PHE A 294 -0.81 -9.01 -7.17
C PHE A 294 -0.74 -7.97 -8.28
N ARG A 295 0.06 -6.90 -8.10
CA ARG A 295 0.37 -5.96 -9.19
C ARG A 295 0.99 -6.69 -10.39
N GLN A 296 1.94 -7.58 -10.14
CA GLN A 296 2.61 -8.34 -11.20
C GLN A 296 1.63 -9.26 -11.93
N PHE A 297 0.69 -9.90 -11.22
CA PHE A 297 -0.36 -10.73 -11.80
C PHE A 297 -1.34 -9.95 -12.69
N GLU A 298 -1.52 -8.65 -12.45
CA GLU A 298 -2.26 -7.76 -13.34
C GLU A 298 -1.43 -7.27 -14.55
N GLY A 299 -0.13 -7.57 -14.58
CA GLY A 299 0.80 -7.03 -15.58
C GLY A 299 1.19 -5.58 -15.31
N LEU A 300 1.03 -5.09 -14.07
CA LEU A 300 1.53 -3.81 -13.61
C LEU A 300 3.01 -3.89 -13.27
N PHE A 301 3.69 -2.74 -13.26
CA PHE A 301 5.04 -2.70 -12.70
C PHE A 301 4.94 -2.99 -11.18
N PRO A 302 5.70 -3.97 -10.66
CA PRO A 302 5.56 -4.43 -9.29
C PRO A 302 5.98 -3.40 -8.23
N MET A 303 6.91 -2.50 -8.58
CA MET A 303 7.74 -1.77 -7.63
C MET A 303 7.87 -0.31 -8.07
N VAL A 304 6.89 0.52 -7.71
CA VAL A 304 6.61 1.78 -8.43
C VAL A 304 6.93 3.06 -7.67
N GLU A 305 7.38 2.94 -6.43
CA GLU A 305 7.65 4.06 -5.55
C GLU A 305 8.95 3.80 -4.76
N TRP A 306 9.57 4.86 -4.24
CA TRP A 306 10.75 4.76 -3.39
C TRP A 306 10.39 4.55 -1.92
N PHE A 307 9.20 5.01 -1.51
CA PHE A 307 8.71 4.89 -0.14
C PHE A 307 7.23 4.52 -0.14
N GLU A 308 6.84 3.63 0.77
CA GLU A 308 5.44 3.27 0.96
C GLU A 308 4.72 4.32 1.82
N ALA A 309 3.48 4.65 1.46
CA ALA A 309 2.67 5.61 2.18
C ALA A 309 2.01 4.98 3.42
N GLY A 310 2.09 5.65 4.57
CA GLY A 310 1.28 5.33 5.74
C GLY A 310 -0.06 6.08 5.71
N ILE A 311 -1.15 5.44 6.13
CA ILE A 311 -2.47 6.09 6.32
C ILE A 311 -3.01 5.93 7.74
N PRO A 312 -3.86 6.85 8.25
CA PRO A 312 -4.45 6.72 9.58
C PRO A 312 -5.31 5.46 9.74
N GLN A 313 -5.44 4.98 10.97
CA GLN A 313 -6.29 3.81 11.28
C GLN A 313 -7.76 4.03 10.88
N SER A 314 -8.30 5.24 11.06
CA SER A 314 -9.66 5.60 10.60
C SER A 314 -9.81 5.46 9.08
N TRP A 315 -8.75 5.75 8.32
CA TRP A 315 -8.72 5.60 6.86
C TRP A 315 -8.71 4.14 6.45
N ALA A 316 -7.81 3.34 7.04
CA ALA A 316 -7.74 1.90 6.80
C ALA A 316 -9.07 1.21 7.19
N TRP A 317 -9.65 1.57 8.34
CA TRP A 317 -10.94 1.04 8.76
C TRP A 317 -12.09 1.46 7.83
N THR A 318 -12.07 2.69 7.31
CA THR A 318 -13.05 3.15 6.31
C THR A 318 -12.98 2.35 5.00
N LEU A 319 -11.80 1.92 4.57
CA LEU A 319 -11.62 1.08 3.39
C LEU A 319 -11.99 -0.39 3.63
N LEU A 320 -11.72 -0.90 4.83
CA LEU A 320 -11.93 -2.31 5.18
C LEU A 320 -13.40 -2.63 5.53
N ALA A 321 -14.01 -1.82 6.41
CA ALA A 321 -15.32 -2.11 7.00
C ALA A 321 -16.43 -2.44 5.98
N PRO A 322 -16.55 -1.78 4.80
CA PRO A 322 -17.60 -2.09 3.83
C PRO A 322 -17.61 -3.54 3.33
N PHE A 323 -16.50 -4.27 3.47
CA PHE A 323 -16.36 -5.65 3.02
C PHE A 323 -16.63 -6.68 4.12
N ILE A 324 -16.93 -6.24 5.34
CA ILE A 324 -17.36 -7.13 6.43
C ILE A 324 -18.89 -7.19 6.47
N SER A 325 -19.44 -8.38 6.26
CA SER A 325 -20.87 -8.64 6.36
C SER A 325 -21.31 -8.78 7.82
N SER A 326 -20.68 -9.69 8.56
CA SER A 326 -21.01 -9.96 9.97
C SER A 326 -19.83 -10.53 10.73
N CYS A 327 -19.78 -10.33 12.05
CA CYS A 327 -18.77 -10.94 12.91
C CYS A 327 -19.45 -11.80 14.00
N PRO A 328 -18.71 -12.75 14.62
CA PRO A 328 -19.23 -13.51 15.76
C PRO A 328 -19.79 -12.63 16.87
N GLU A 329 -20.79 -13.13 17.60
CA GLU A 329 -21.35 -12.46 18.76
C GLU A 329 -20.28 -12.19 19.83
N ASN A 330 -20.48 -11.15 20.64
CA ASN A 330 -19.56 -10.73 21.72
C ASN A 330 -18.16 -10.29 21.26
N GLN A 331 -17.97 -10.03 19.97
CA GLN A 331 -16.74 -9.42 19.47
C GLN A 331 -16.74 -7.91 19.69
N THR A 332 -15.65 -7.41 20.27
CA THR A 332 -15.47 -5.99 20.51
C THR A 332 -15.27 -5.24 19.20
N ARG A 333 -15.93 -4.09 19.12
CA ARG A 333 -15.85 -3.14 18.02
C ARG A 333 -14.57 -2.30 18.11
N VAL A 334 -13.91 -2.03 16.99
CA VAL A 334 -12.78 -1.07 16.98
C VAL A 334 -13.27 0.37 17.12
N ILE A 335 -12.44 1.24 17.71
CA ILE A 335 -12.80 2.63 18.00
C ILE A 335 -12.70 3.57 16.79
N TRP A 336 -12.13 3.11 15.68
CA TRP A 336 -11.79 3.96 14.54
C TRP A 336 -13.01 4.48 13.80
N GLN A 337 -12.97 5.76 13.42
CA GLN A 337 -14.06 6.43 12.74
C GLN A 337 -14.18 5.94 11.29
N ASN A 338 -15.41 5.64 10.88
CA ASN A 338 -15.72 5.48 9.46
C ASN A 338 -16.17 6.80 8.85
N PHE A 339 -15.54 7.23 7.78
CA PHE A 339 -15.92 8.45 7.08
C PHE A 339 -16.91 8.16 5.94
N PRO A 340 -17.65 9.18 5.46
CA PRO A 340 -18.48 9.05 4.27
C PRO A 340 -17.64 8.62 3.06
N SER A 341 -18.21 7.75 2.22
CA SER A 341 -17.52 7.21 1.06
C SER A 341 -17.08 8.29 0.07
N LEU A 342 -15.88 8.14 -0.49
CA LEU A 342 -15.40 8.90 -1.64
C LEU A 342 -15.19 7.95 -2.84
N MET A 343 -15.51 8.42 -4.03
CA MET A 343 -15.32 7.71 -5.28
C MET A 343 -14.67 8.61 -6.33
N VAL A 344 -13.64 8.09 -6.99
CA VAL A 344 -13.07 8.69 -8.20
C VAL A 344 -13.84 8.18 -9.42
N VAL A 345 -14.62 9.08 -10.03
CA VAL A 345 -15.55 8.74 -11.12
C VAL A 345 -14.81 8.43 -12.42
N ASN A 346 -13.65 9.05 -12.62
CA ASN A 346 -12.80 8.85 -13.80
C ASN A 346 -11.46 8.23 -13.41
N GLU A 347 -11.49 7.11 -12.68
CA GLU A 347 -10.27 6.36 -12.34
C GLU A 347 -9.53 5.94 -13.62
N PRO A 348 -8.19 6.08 -13.70
CA PRO A 348 -7.42 5.48 -14.78
C PRO A 348 -7.61 3.95 -14.81
N ASP A 349 -7.81 3.39 -16.01
CA ASP A 349 -8.03 1.96 -16.17
C ASP A 349 -6.71 1.25 -16.53
N PRO A 350 -6.17 0.39 -15.64
CA PRO A 350 -4.91 -0.32 -15.91
C PRO A 350 -5.00 -1.31 -17.08
N TRP A 351 -6.19 -1.70 -17.52
CA TRP A 351 -6.40 -2.78 -18.49
C TRP A 351 -6.63 -2.28 -19.93
N ILE A 352 -6.76 -0.96 -20.13
CA ILE A 352 -6.87 -0.37 -21.47
C ILE A 352 -5.49 -0.33 -22.14
N VAL A 353 -5.23 -1.31 -23.01
CA VAL A 353 -4.03 -1.37 -23.86
C VAL A 353 -4.18 -0.40 -25.04
N GLY A 354 -3.25 0.54 -25.20
CA GLY A 354 -3.11 1.32 -26.45
C GLY A 354 -3.60 2.77 -26.42
N ALA A 355 -3.87 3.37 -25.26
CA ALA A 355 -3.82 4.83 -25.12
C ALA A 355 -2.35 5.27 -25.11
N VAL A 356 -1.68 5.10 -26.25
CA VAL A 356 -0.40 5.73 -26.55
C VAL A 356 -0.57 7.21 -26.23
N SER A 357 0.34 7.76 -25.44
CA SER A 357 0.58 9.20 -25.34
C SER A 357 0.87 9.76 -26.73
N ARG A 358 -0.16 10.03 -27.52
CA ARG A 358 -0.01 10.91 -28.68
C ARG A 358 0.05 12.31 -28.11
N ASN A 359 1.26 12.85 -28.12
CA ASN A 359 1.62 14.26 -27.97
C ASN A 359 0.48 15.20 -27.56
N SER A 360 0.65 15.79 -26.38
CA SER A 360 0.26 17.14 -26.01
C SER A 360 0.04 18.04 -27.23
N SER A 361 -1.23 18.28 -27.58
CA SER A 361 -1.80 19.45 -28.29
C SER A 361 -3.19 19.20 -28.90
N SER A 362 -3.78 18.01 -28.78
CA SER A 362 -5.12 17.72 -29.33
C SER A 362 -5.96 16.89 -28.36
N SER A 363 -7.02 17.52 -27.87
CA SER A 363 -8.16 16.91 -27.19
C SER A 363 -8.65 15.65 -27.92
N ASN A 364 -8.18 14.48 -27.53
CA ASN A 364 -8.78 13.20 -27.91
C ASN A 364 -8.86 12.30 -26.68
N ASN A 365 -9.76 12.73 -25.81
CA ASN A 365 -10.39 11.99 -24.74
C ASN A 365 -11.06 10.72 -25.30
N ARG A 366 -10.29 9.63 -25.40
CA ARG A 366 -10.81 8.28 -25.67
C ARG A 366 -10.90 7.48 -24.37
N THR A 367 -11.74 7.94 -23.47
CA THR A 367 -12.61 7.02 -22.72
C THR A 367 -13.55 6.41 -23.76
N SER A 368 -13.51 5.10 -23.96
CA SER A 368 -14.41 4.42 -24.89
C SER A 368 -15.86 4.61 -24.40
N GLY A 369 -16.54 5.63 -24.94
CA GLY A 369 -17.95 5.93 -24.64
C GLY A 369 -18.32 7.41 -24.49
N TYR A 370 -17.39 8.34 -24.22
CA TYR A 370 -17.78 9.72 -23.91
C TYR A 370 -16.77 10.75 -24.45
N ASN A 371 -17.05 11.33 -25.63
CA ASN A 371 -16.33 12.50 -26.13
C ASN A 371 -16.72 13.73 -25.29
N PHE A 372 -15.89 14.15 -24.34
CA PHE A 372 -16.10 15.38 -23.58
C PHE A 372 -15.53 16.58 -24.34
N THR A 373 -16.36 17.26 -25.11
CA THR A 373 -15.95 18.40 -25.95
C THR A 373 -16.02 19.75 -25.23
N THR A 374 -16.69 19.88 -24.07
CA THR A 374 -16.76 21.13 -23.29
C THR A 374 -16.85 20.91 -21.77
N SER A 375 -16.47 21.92 -20.96
CA SER A 375 -16.67 21.89 -19.49
C SER A 375 -18.16 21.80 -19.10
N ALA A 376 -19.06 22.32 -19.95
CA ALA A 376 -20.51 22.23 -19.76
C ALA A 376 -21.04 20.81 -20.00
N ASP A 377 -20.47 20.04 -20.95
CA ASP A 377 -20.82 18.62 -21.17
C ASP A 377 -20.43 17.72 -20.00
N GLN A 378 -19.28 17.99 -19.36
CA GLN A 378 -18.83 17.24 -18.18
C GLN A 378 -19.73 17.50 -16.96
N ILE A 379 -20.16 18.75 -16.74
CA ILE A 379 -21.07 19.14 -15.66
C ILE A 379 -22.50 18.65 -15.93
N SER A 380 -22.95 18.68 -17.18
CA SER A 380 -24.25 18.18 -17.65
C SER A 380 -24.44 16.68 -17.39
N ARG A 381 -23.38 15.86 -17.53
CA ARG A 381 -23.46 14.40 -17.31
C ARG A 381 -23.07 13.94 -15.92
N LEU A 382 -22.46 14.80 -15.10
CA LEU A 382 -22.54 14.72 -13.64
C LEU A 382 -23.98 14.88 -13.12
N ASN A 383 -25.01 15.07 -13.95
CA ASN A 383 -26.43 15.02 -13.56
C ASN A 383 -27.16 13.75 -14.04
N GLN A 384 -26.49 12.80 -14.71
CA GLN A 384 -27.08 11.50 -15.05
C GLN A 384 -26.86 10.53 -13.89
N THR A 385 -27.95 10.25 -13.16
CA THR A 385 -27.99 9.38 -12.00
C THR A 385 -27.62 7.94 -12.35
N SER A 386 -26.45 7.47 -11.89
CA SER A 386 -26.26 6.05 -11.54
C SER A 386 -26.84 5.85 -10.15
N GLY A 387 -28.15 5.58 -10.09
CA GLY A 387 -28.88 5.41 -8.83
C GLY A 387 -28.35 4.22 -8.02
N PHE A 388 -28.04 4.49 -6.74
CA PHE A 388 -27.74 3.49 -5.73
C PHE A 388 -29.06 3.02 -5.12
N ASN A 389 -29.57 1.83 -5.47
CA ASN A 389 -30.76 1.28 -4.80
C ASN A 389 -30.31 0.43 -3.60
N GLN A 390 -30.48 0.98 -2.39
CA GLN A 390 -29.93 0.46 -1.12
C GLN A 390 -30.78 -0.64 -0.46
N THR A 391 -31.95 -1.00 -1.00
CA THR A 391 -32.87 -1.96 -0.37
C THR A 391 -32.60 -3.43 -0.71
N SER A 392 -31.55 -3.73 -1.48
CA SER A 392 -31.26 -5.08 -1.97
C SER A 392 -29.76 -5.33 -1.95
N GLY A 393 -29.19 -5.40 -0.74
CA GLY A 393 -27.77 -5.57 -0.40
C GLY A 393 -26.81 -5.77 -1.57
N PHE A 394 -25.92 -4.79 -1.82
CA PHE A 394 -24.77 -4.88 -2.72
C PHE A 394 -24.95 -5.70 -4.03
N MET A 395 -26.13 -5.61 -4.66
CA MET A 395 -26.41 -6.27 -5.93
C MET A 395 -26.35 -5.25 -7.07
N PHE A 396 -25.23 -5.21 -7.80
CA PHE A 396 -25.15 -4.50 -9.08
C PHE A 396 -25.83 -5.32 -10.18
N ASN A 397 -27.15 -5.22 -10.29
CA ASN A 397 -27.87 -5.65 -11.48
C ASN A 397 -28.51 -4.45 -12.18
N GLN A 398 -27.79 -3.86 -13.14
CA GLN A 398 -28.38 -3.41 -14.41
C GLN A 398 -27.32 -2.95 -15.42
N THR A 399 -27.24 -3.71 -16.52
CA THR A 399 -27.16 -3.30 -17.91
C THR A 399 -27.03 -1.80 -18.21
N THR A 400 -25.80 -1.31 -18.35
CA THR A 400 -25.35 -0.41 -19.43
C THR A 400 -23.82 -0.42 -19.41
N GLY A 401 -23.20 -0.33 -20.58
CA GLY A 401 -21.90 -0.94 -20.90
C GLY A 401 -20.68 -0.37 -20.19
N THR A 402 -19.57 -1.13 -20.28
CA THR A 402 -18.15 -0.71 -20.18
C THR A 402 -17.71 0.20 -19.02
N ASN A 403 -18.56 0.46 -18.03
CA ASN A 403 -18.30 1.44 -16.99
C ASN A 403 -17.72 0.75 -15.74
N ASN A 404 -16.49 1.14 -15.40
CA ASN A 404 -15.89 0.93 -14.09
C ASN A 404 -16.69 1.77 -13.10
N THR A 405 -17.63 1.15 -12.39
CA THR A 405 -18.25 1.80 -11.22
C THR A 405 -18.42 0.75 -10.14
N VAL A 406 -17.81 1.08 -9.02
CA VAL A 406 -17.21 0.17 -8.06
C VAL A 406 -17.58 0.64 -6.66
N GLY A 407 -17.36 -0.20 -5.66
CA GLY A 407 -17.72 0.08 -4.28
C GLY A 407 -17.06 1.35 -3.71
N PRO A 408 -17.57 1.86 -2.57
CA PRO A 408 -17.00 3.03 -1.92
C PRO A 408 -15.50 2.87 -1.62
N GLY A 409 -14.70 3.90 -1.93
CA GLY A 409 -13.26 3.96 -1.61
C GLY A 409 -12.31 3.25 -2.59
N VAL A 410 -12.79 2.34 -3.44
CA VAL A 410 -11.95 1.51 -4.33
C VAL A 410 -12.56 1.28 -5.70
N SER A 411 -11.75 1.37 -6.76
CA SER A 411 -12.21 1.20 -8.15
C SER A 411 -11.68 -0.08 -8.83
N ILE A 412 -12.46 -1.16 -8.88
CA ILE A 412 -12.21 -2.42 -9.61
C ILE A 412 -12.70 -2.29 -11.06
N PRO A 413 -11.82 -2.40 -12.07
CA PRO A 413 -12.21 -2.44 -13.46
C PRO A 413 -13.05 -3.68 -13.77
N LYS A 414 -14.18 -3.51 -14.47
CA LYS A 414 -14.97 -4.67 -14.93
C LYS A 414 -14.38 -5.19 -16.22
N SER A 415 -14.06 -6.49 -16.27
CA SER A 415 -13.68 -7.13 -17.53
C SER A 415 -14.81 -6.97 -18.54
N PRO A 416 -14.54 -6.54 -19.80
CA PRO A 416 -15.55 -6.55 -20.84
C PRO A 416 -16.15 -7.95 -20.96
N LYS A 417 -17.48 -8.08 -20.83
CA LYS A 417 -18.16 -9.37 -21.07
C LYS A 417 -17.85 -9.82 -22.50
N GLY A 418 -17.23 -10.98 -22.65
CA GLY A 418 -16.91 -11.55 -23.95
C GLY A 418 -18.16 -11.86 -24.76
N SER A 419 -18.41 -11.07 -25.81
CA SER A 419 -19.13 -11.49 -27.03
C SER A 419 -18.98 -10.52 -28.21
N GLY A 420 -18.03 -9.59 -28.17
CA GLY A 420 -17.60 -8.88 -29.37
C GLY A 420 -16.67 -9.77 -30.17
N ARG A 421 -17.16 -10.38 -31.26
CA ARG A 421 -16.29 -10.89 -32.32
C ARG A 421 -15.36 -9.75 -32.74
N TYR A 422 -14.10 -9.79 -32.28
CA TYR A 422 -13.05 -9.06 -32.96
C TYR A 422 -12.90 -9.74 -34.32
N ASN A 423 -13.59 -9.20 -35.32
CA ASN A 423 -13.28 -9.46 -36.72
C ASN A 423 -11.95 -8.76 -37.02
N SER A 424 -10.87 -9.28 -36.46
CA SER A 424 -9.51 -8.97 -36.89
C SER A 424 -9.06 -10.19 -37.67
N SER A 425 -9.23 -10.12 -38.98
CA SER A 425 -8.68 -11.06 -39.95
C SER A 425 -7.16 -10.90 -40.08
N THR A 426 -6.46 -10.93 -38.94
CA THR A 426 -5.01 -11.07 -38.85
C THR A 426 -4.72 -12.05 -37.72
N LEU A 427 -4.48 -13.30 -38.12
CA LEU A 427 -3.89 -14.36 -37.29
C LEU A 427 -2.57 -13.87 -36.69
N GLY A 428 -2.64 -13.46 -35.43
CA GLY A 428 -1.52 -13.38 -34.53
C GLY A 428 -2.05 -13.81 -33.17
N ILE A 429 -1.89 -15.09 -32.83
CA ILE A 429 -2.01 -15.55 -31.45
C ILE A 429 -1.01 -14.71 -30.67
N VAL A 430 -1.46 -13.64 -30.02
CA VAL A 430 -0.64 -12.97 -29.02
C VAL A 430 -0.59 -13.97 -27.87
N PRO A 431 0.57 -14.58 -27.57
CA PRO A 431 0.66 -15.46 -26.41
C PRO A 431 0.22 -14.68 -25.16
N PRO A 432 -0.31 -15.35 -24.11
CA PRO A 432 -0.57 -14.69 -22.84
C PRO A 432 0.67 -13.86 -22.48
N VAL A 433 0.46 -12.56 -22.32
CA VAL A 433 1.56 -11.62 -22.14
C VAL A 433 2.30 -12.05 -20.88
N PRO A 434 3.61 -12.32 -20.94
CA PRO A 434 4.35 -12.76 -19.76
C PRO A 434 4.20 -11.74 -18.63
N VAL A 435 4.15 -12.24 -17.40
CA VAL A 435 4.17 -11.58 -16.09
C VAL A 435 5.37 -10.60 -15.91
N SER A 436 6.11 -10.31 -16.98
CA SER A 436 7.34 -9.50 -17.06
C SER A 436 7.34 -8.39 -18.12
N LYS A 437 6.26 -8.17 -18.89
CA LYS A 437 6.21 -6.98 -19.76
C LYS A 437 5.73 -5.77 -18.99
N THR A 438 6.68 -5.15 -18.29
CA THR A 438 6.62 -3.82 -17.70
C THR A 438 5.88 -2.87 -18.64
N ARG A 439 4.79 -2.25 -18.17
CA ARG A 439 4.19 -1.09 -18.81
C ARG A 439 4.76 0.16 -18.13
N PRO A 440 5.77 0.85 -18.70
CA PRO A 440 6.34 2.08 -18.15
C PRO A 440 5.57 3.34 -18.62
N THR A 441 4.33 3.20 -19.11
CA THR A 441 3.50 4.36 -19.52
C THR A 441 2.61 4.85 -18.37
N PRO A 442 2.71 6.14 -18.01
CA PRO A 442 1.89 6.77 -16.98
C PRO A 442 0.40 6.56 -17.24
N PHE A 443 -0.36 6.19 -16.20
CA PHE A 443 -1.81 6.11 -16.19
C PHE A 443 -2.44 7.50 -16.15
N SER A 444 -1.74 8.47 -15.57
CA SER A 444 -2.17 9.85 -15.47
C SER A 444 -0.98 10.80 -15.42
N ALA A 445 -1.23 12.10 -15.40
CA ALA A 445 -0.17 13.10 -15.28
C ALA A 445 -0.66 14.28 -14.44
N PRO A 446 0.25 15.02 -13.78
CA PRO A 446 -0.08 16.27 -13.11
C PRO A 446 -0.87 17.20 -14.04
N GLY A 447 -1.87 17.91 -13.50
CA GLY A 447 -2.79 18.73 -14.28
C GLY A 447 -4.04 18.00 -14.77
N ARG A 448 -4.12 16.66 -14.65
CA ARG A 448 -5.33 15.90 -14.97
C ARG A 448 -6.48 16.30 -14.05
N ARG A 449 -7.65 16.56 -14.63
CA ARG A 449 -8.89 16.75 -13.87
C ARG A 449 -9.39 15.42 -13.32
N VAL A 450 -9.58 15.36 -12.01
CA VAL A 450 -10.12 14.19 -11.29
C VAL A 450 -11.53 14.51 -10.83
N LEU A 451 -12.48 13.68 -11.26
CA LEU A 451 -13.91 13.82 -10.97
C LEU A 451 -14.25 12.99 -9.74
N LEU A 452 -14.95 13.59 -8.79
CA LEU A 452 -15.23 13.02 -7.49
C LEU A 452 -16.72 12.98 -7.23
N GLN A 453 -17.18 11.90 -6.59
CA GLN A 453 -18.50 11.77 -6.00
C GLN A 453 -18.36 11.23 -4.58
N TRP A 454 -19.09 11.79 -3.63
CA TRP A 454 -19.05 11.34 -2.24
C TRP A 454 -20.41 11.36 -1.56
N ASP A 455 -20.50 10.58 -0.48
CA ASP A 455 -21.71 10.41 0.30
C ASP A 455 -21.87 11.50 1.37
N LEU A 456 -23.12 11.72 1.80
CA LEU A 456 -23.40 12.41 3.05
C LEU A 456 -23.14 11.49 4.26
N PRO A 457 -22.84 12.05 5.44
CA PRO A 457 -22.80 11.29 6.70
C PRO A 457 -24.12 10.61 7.04
N GLY A 458 -24.06 9.55 7.83
CA GLY A 458 -25.22 8.86 8.40
C GLY A 458 -25.51 7.48 7.80
N LYS A 459 -24.66 6.96 6.90
CA LYS A 459 -24.86 5.63 6.30
C LYS A 459 -24.39 4.53 7.24
N THR A 460 -25.16 3.45 7.33
CA THR A 460 -24.74 2.26 8.08
C THR A 460 -23.81 1.39 7.25
N ILE A 461 -22.72 0.93 7.84
CA ILE A 461 -21.71 0.07 7.22
C ILE A 461 -21.09 -0.89 8.24
N GLY A 462 -20.13 -1.71 7.79
CA GLY A 462 -19.33 -2.55 8.67
C GLY A 462 -20.05 -3.80 9.16
N PRO A 463 -19.40 -4.55 10.06
CA PRO A 463 -19.97 -5.74 10.68
C PRO A 463 -21.40 -5.51 11.18
N ASN A 464 -22.34 -6.35 10.74
CA ASN A 464 -23.74 -6.32 11.18
C ASN A 464 -24.44 -4.96 10.93
N ASN A 465 -23.95 -4.16 9.97
CA ASN A 465 -24.38 -2.77 9.74
C ASN A 465 -24.36 -1.90 11.02
N SER A 466 -23.40 -2.17 11.92
CA SER A 466 -23.34 -1.53 13.23
C SER A 466 -22.66 -0.17 13.21
N TYR A 467 -21.84 0.14 12.19
CA TYR A 467 -21.09 1.40 12.08
C TYR A 467 -21.91 2.44 11.34
N ILE A 468 -21.78 3.71 11.72
CA ILE A 468 -22.40 4.85 11.04
C ILE A 468 -21.26 5.71 10.50
N THR A 469 -21.32 6.09 9.23
CA THR A 469 -20.37 7.04 8.65
C THR A 469 -20.60 8.42 9.24
N THR A 470 -19.59 9.02 9.86
CA THR A 470 -19.69 10.37 10.45
C THR A 470 -18.46 11.20 10.11
N THR A 471 -18.58 12.50 10.32
CA THR A 471 -17.52 13.49 10.16
C THR A 471 -17.73 14.57 11.22
N GLU A 472 -16.64 15.10 11.76
CA GLU A 472 -16.66 16.25 12.67
C GLU A 472 -16.89 17.57 11.91
N THR A 473 -16.76 17.54 10.59
CA THR A 473 -16.89 18.71 9.73
C THR A 473 -18.37 19.02 9.42
N LYS A 474 -18.68 20.30 9.21
CA LYS A 474 -20.04 20.72 8.87
C LYS A 474 -20.39 20.33 7.44
N ALA A 475 -21.66 20.04 7.17
CA ALA A 475 -22.16 19.82 5.81
C ALA A 475 -21.83 21.03 4.90
N GLY A 476 -21.27 20.77 3.72
CA GLY A 476 -20.88 21.83 2.76
C GLY A 476 -19.52 22.49 3.03
N SER A 477 -18.74 21.99 4.01
CA SER A 477 -17.40 22.52 4.33
C SER A 477 -16.28 22.02 3.42
N ALA A 478 -16.57 21.12 2.49
CA ALA A 478 -15.62 20.53 1.55
C ALA A 478 -14.88 21.60 0.71
N LYS A 479 -13.56 21.72 0.89
CA LYS A 479 -12.74 22.75 0.24
C LYS A 479 -11.49 22.22 -0.46
N PHE A 480 -10.91 21.14 0.04
CA PHE A 480 -9.64 20.62 -0.47
C PHE A 480 -9.72 19.12 -0.72
N VAL A 481 -8.82 18.64 -1.56
CA VAL A 481 -8.47 17.22 -1.68
C VAL A 481 -7.05 17.06 -1.19
N ILE A 482 -6.87 16.27 -0.14
CA ILE A 482 -5.55 15.82 0.31
C ILE A 482 -5.08 14.67 -0.56
N TRP A 483 -3.79 14.63 -0.88
CA TRP A 483 -3.12 13.58 -1.63
C TRP A 483 -1.96 13.06 -0.80
N VAL A 484 -1.98 11.77 -0.48
CA VAL A 484 -0.96 11.08 0.29
C VAL A 484 -0.27 10.07 -0.61
N SER A 485 1.00 10.33 -0.93
CA SER A 485 1.82 9.49 -1.79
C SER A 485 3.25 9.49 -1.27
N GLN A 486 3.81 8.30 -1.03
CA GLN A 486 5.14 8.15 -0.47
C GLN A 486 5.34 9.00 0.81
N LEU A 487 6.31 9.93 0.79
CA LEU A 487 6.57 10.87 1.89
C LEU A 487 5.86 12.22 1.69
N ASN A 488 5.17 12.43 0.57
CA ASN A 488 4.56 13.69 0.21
C ASN A 488 3.08 13.73 0.58
N VAL A 489 2.69 14.78 1.30
CA VAL A 489 1.30 15.11 1.58
C VAL A 489 1.03 16.50 1.03
N THR A 490 0.12 16.58 0.07
CA THR A 490 -0.21 17.84 -0.61
C THR A 490 -1.71 18.03 -0.73
N TYR A 491 -2.13 19.26 -1.00
CA TYR A 491 -3.53 19.63 -1.12
C TYR A 491 -3.79 20.33 -2.44
N THR A 492 -4.96 20.07 -3.01
CA THR A 492 -5.46 20.82 -4.16
C THR A 492 -6.87 21.33 -3.89
N PRO A 493 -7.27 22.48 -4.45
CA PRO A 493 -8.63 22.97 -4.29
C PRO A 493 -9.67 21.98 -4.82
N LEU A 494 -10.78 21.84 -4.11
CA LEU A 494 -11.98 21.13 -4.56
C LEU A 494 -12.99 22.12 -5.14
N PHE A 495 -13.47 21.83 -6.33
CA PHE A 495 -14.53 22.58 -6.99
C PHE A 495 -15.83 21.77 -6.93
N VAL A 496 -16.69 22.11 -5.98
CA VAL A 496 -18.00 21.47 -5.81
C VAL A 496 -18.95 21.91 -6.92
N VAL A 497 -19.64 20.94 -7.53
CA VAL A 497 -20.65 21.20 -8.56
C VAL A 497 -22.01 21.21 -7.88
N ASN A 498 -22.56 22.40 -7.63
CA ASN A 498 -23.92 22.53 -7.12
C ASN A 498 -24.91 22.16 -8.23
N GLY A 499 -25.63 21.04 -8.05
CA GLY A 499 -26.75 20.69 -8.91
C GLY A 499 -27.85 21.75 -8.77
N THR A 500 -28.05 22.60 -9.78
CA THR A 500 -29.33 23.30 -9.95
C THR A 500 -30.38 22.23 -10.24
N ASN A 501 -31.09 21.80 -9.20
CA ASN A 501 -32.27 20.95 -9.32
C ASN A 501 -33.39 21.75 -10.01
N ASN A 502 -33.30 21.91 -11.33
CA ASN A 502 -34.35 22.52 -12.14
C ASN A 502 -35.39 21.47 -12.55
N ARG A 503 -35.91 20.70 -11.58
CA ARG A 503 -37.05 19.80 -11.79
C ARG A 503 -38.07 19.96 -10.68
N THR A 504 -39.21 20.48 -11.08
CA THR A 504 -40.48 20.70 -10.37
C THR A 504 -41.18 19.43 -9.86
N ASN A 505 -40.45 18.35 -9.55
CA ASN A 505 -40.99 17.16 -8.90
C ASN A 505 -39.93 16.56 -7.98
N SER A 506 -39.76 17.19 -6.82
CA SER A 506 -38.94 16.68 -5.72
C SER A 506 -39.66 15.51 -5.04
N THR A 507 -39.26 14.29 -5.38
CA THR A 507 -39.16 13.24 -4.36
C THR A 507 -37.79 13.42 -3.73
N ASN A 508 -37.74 13.91 -2.49
CA ASN A 508 -36.53 13.99 -1.67
C ASN A 508 -35.86 12.61 -1.60
N SER A 509 -34.92 12.36 -2.51
CA SER A 509 -34.09 11.17 -2.46
C SER A 509 -32.81 11.53 -1.72
N THR A 510 -32.67 11.02 -0.50
CA THR A 510 -31.46 11.13 0.35
C THR A 510 -30.26 10.35 -0.20
N THR A 511 -30.28 9.93 -1.47
CA THR A 511 -29.31 8.99 -2.07
C THR A 511 -28.44 9.57 -3.18
N ASP A 512 -28.63 10.83 -3.58
CA ASP A 512 -27.73 11.45 -4.58
C ASP A 512 -26.46 11.99 -3.90
N GLY A 513 -25.32 11.37 -4.21
CA GLY A 513 -24.01 11.80 -3.72
C GLY A 513 -23.62 13.19 -4.24
N ILE A 514 -22.89 13.95 -3.42
CA ILE A 514 -22.36 15.26 -3.80
C ILE A 514 -21.23 15.05 -4.82
N ARG A 515 -21.12 15.96 -5.79
CA ARG A 515 -20.17 15.86 -6.90
C ARG A 515 -19.24 17.06 -6.94
N GLY A 516 -18.04 16.84 -7.42
CA GLY A 516 -17.02 17.88 -7.57
C GLY A 516 -15.85 17.41 -8.42
N TYR A 517 -14.86 18.28 -8.57
CA TYR A 517 -13.61 17.90 -9.21
C TYR A 517 -12.43 18.61 -8.57
N THR A 518 -11.25 18.03 -8.77
CA THR A 518 -9.97 18.64 -8.43
C THR A 518 -8.96 18.41 -9.55
N ILE A 519 -7.73 18.88 -9.38
CA ILE A 519 -6.63 18.72 -10.32
C ILE A 519 -5.55 17.86 -9.65
N GLN A 520 -5.10 16.81 -10.33
CA GLN A 520 -3.98 15.99 -9.84
C GLN A 520 -2.71 16.85 -9.72
N PRO A 521 -2.08 16.89 -8.54
CA PRO A 521 -0.84 17.63 -8.33
C PRO A 521 0.37 16.89 -8.93
N GLY A 522 1.53 17.54 -8.90
CA GLY A 522 2.82 16.84 -9.00
C GLY A 522 3.04 15.98 -7.77
N LEU A 523 3.52 14.75 -7.96
CA LEU A 523 3.67 13.75 -6.90
C LEU A 523 5.14 13.34 -6.65
N GLU A 524 6.11 14.06 -7.23
CA GLU A 524 7.53 13.80 -7.00
C GLU A 524 7.88 14.02 -5.52
N THR A 525 8.48 13.01 -4.87
CA THR A 525 9.01 13.14 -3.50
C THR A 525 10.39 13.78 -3.52
N TYR A 526 11.22 13.32 -4.46
CA TYR A 526 12.56 13.85 -4.74
C TYR A 526 12.68 14.10 -6.25
N GLN A 527 13.62 14.95 -6.64
CA GLN A 527 13.88 15.19 -8.05
C GLN A 527 14.26 13.87 -8.76
N GLY A 528 13.46 13.48 -9.76
CA GLY A 528 13.65 12.24 -10.52
C GLY A 528 13.06 10.98 -9.87
N ASP A 529 12.34 11.12 -8.75
CA ASP A 529 11.55 10.05 -8.15
C ASP A 529 10.38 9.68 -9.08
N PRO A 530 10.31 8.42 -9.57
CA PRO A 530 9.22 7.99 -10.41
C PRO A 530 7.96 7.77 -9.56
N ALA A 531 7.07 8.77 -9.50
CA ALA A 531 5.69 8.53 -9.08
C ALA A 531 4.92 7.89 -10.24
N PHE A 532 5.19 6.62 -10.55
CA PHE A 532 4.73 5.96 -11.77
C PHE A 532 3.68 4.86 -11.49
N ASN A 533 2.41 5.06 -11.84
CA ASN A 533 1.35 4.05 -11.68
C ASN A 533 1.26 3.45 -10.25
N GLY A 534 1.58 4.26 -9.24
CA GLY A 534 1.47 3.96 -7.82
C GLY A 534 0.03 4.05 -7.32
N THR A 535 -0.16 3.71 -6.05
CA THR A 535 -1.44 3.95 -5.36
C THR A 535 -1.29 5.20 -4.51
N ILE A 536 -2.11 6.22 -4.80
CA ILE A 536 -2.21 7.43 -3.97
C ILE A 536 -3.50 7.34 -3.16
N PHE A 537 -3.46 7.74 -1.89
CA PHE A 537 -4.67 7.89 -1.10
C PHE A 537 -5.13 9.34 -1.16
N ILE A 538 -6.43 9.54 -1.41
CA ILE A 538 -7.04 10.87 -1.41
C ILE A 538 -8.21 10.94 -0.45
N ALA A 539 -8.44 12.11 0.14
CA ALA A 539 -9.65 12.39 0.90
C ALA A 539 -10.10 13.83 0.66
N ILE A 540 -11.39 14.10 0.87
CA ILE A 540 -11.92 15.47 0.87
C ILE A 540 -11.82 16.03 2.27
N THR A 541 -11.26 17.23 2.40
CA THR A 541 -11.08 17.91 3.68
C THR A 541 -11.70 19.31 3.70
N ASP A 542 -12.02 19.79 4.90
CA ASP A 542 -12.59 21.12 5.14
C ASP A 542 -11.54 22.24 5.22
N SER A 543 -10.28 21.84 5.42
CA SER A 543 -9.09 22.65 5.59
C SER A 543 -7.85 21.87 5.15
N ASP A 544 -6.72 22.56 5.07
CA ASP A 544 -5.41 22.06 4.59
C ASP A 544 -4.34 22.11 5.70
N PRO A 545 -4.55 21.43 6.85
CA PRO A 545 -3.57 21.46 7.93
C PRO A 545 -2.24 20.85 7.47
N TYR A 546 -1.14 21.43 7.94
CA TYR A 546 0.16 20.85 7.72
C TYR A 546 0.30 19.56 8.53
N VAL A 547 0.45 18.45 7.80
CA VAL A 547 0.71 17.11 8.33
C VAL A 547 1.90 16.51 7.57
N SER A 548 2.50 15.50 8.17
CA SER A 548 3.59 14.69 7.63
C SER A 548 3.19 13.23 7.68
N PRO A 549 3.92 12.31 7.02
CA PRO A 549 3.67 10.88 7.14
C PRO A 549 3.62 10.39 8.60
N PHE A 550 4.41 10.99 9.50
CA PHE A 550 4.46 10.61 10.91
C PHE A 550 3.28 11.11 11.75
N ASN A 551 2.52 12.12 11.32
CA ASN A 551 1.39 12.66 12.11
C ASN A 551 0.13 12.86 11.27
N LEU A 552 -0.04 12.02 10.25
CA LEU A 552 -1.14 12.11 9.30
C LEU A 552 -2.51 11.92 9.97
N SER A 553 -2.59 11.17 11.08
CA SER A 553 -3.84 10.98 11.85
C SER A 553 -4.47 12.29 12.35
N LEU A 554 -3.70 13.39 12.42
CA LEU A 554 -4.24 14.72 12.71
C LEU A 554 -5.21 15.24 11.64
N ILE A 555 -5.30 14.59 10.49
CA ILE A 555 -6.27 14.93 9.44
C ILE A 555 -7.69 14.44 9.75
N ASP A 556 -7.87 13.43 10.61
CA ASP A 556 -9.16 12.76 10.82
C ASP A 556 -10.31 13.73 11.18
N PRO A 557 -10.13 14.74 12.06
CA PRO A 557 -11.17 15.72 12.36
C PRO A 557 -11.57 16.62 11.18
N HIS A 558 -10.74 16.66 10.12
CA HIS A 558 -10.92 17.49 8.93
C HIS A 558 -11.46 16.72 7.73
N VAL A 559 -11.58 15.39 7.82
CA VAL A 559 -12.09 14.55 6.72
C VAL A 559 -13.59 14.73 6.58
N VAL A 560 -14.01 15.22 5.41
CA VAL A 560 -15.42 15.31 5.00
C VAL A 560 -15.89 13.99 4.39
N ALA A 561 -15.05 13.38 3.54
CA ALA A 561 -15.32 12.10 2.90
C ALA A 561 -14.01 11.45 2.41
N GLY A 562 -14.00 10.12 2.37
CA GLY A 562 -12.86 9.31 1.96
C GLY A 562 -12.28 8.48 3.11
N PRO A 563 -11.09 7.90 2.93
CA PRO A 563 -10.26 8.02 1.75
C PRO A 563 -10.84 7.28 0.54
N ALA A 564 -10.26 7.55 -0.61
CA ALA A 564 -10.33 6.72 -1.81
C ALA A 564 -8.92 6.42 -2.30
N MET A 565 -8.74 5.25 -2.89
CA MET A 565 -7.51 4.90 -3.61
C MET A 565 -7.58 5.45 -5.03
N TYR A 566 -6.50 6.09 -5.46
CA TYR A 566 -6.30 6.66 -6.79
C TYR A 566 -5.04 6.05 -7.41
N GLN A 567 -5.21 5.18 -8.41
CA GLN A 567 -4.10 4.62 -9.17
C GLN A 567 -3.61 5.63 -10.19
N ALA A 568 -2.39 6.13 -10.01
CA ALA A 568 -1.89 7.22 -10.82
C ALA A 568 -0.37 7.30 -10.85
N GLY A 569 0.10 8.06 -11.83
CA GLY A 569 1.50 8.30 -12.11
C GLY A 569 1.79 8.28 -13.59
#